data_AF-A0A146KW22-F1
#
_entry.id   AF-A0A146KW22-F1
#
_cell.length_a   1.000
_cell.length_b   1.000
_cell.length_c   1.000
_cell.angle_alpha   90.00
_cell.angle_beta   90.00
_cell.angle_gamma   90.00
#
_symmetry.space_group_name_H-M   'P 1'
#
loop_
_entity.id
_entity.type
_entity.pdbx_description
1 polymer ?
#
loop_
_entity_poly.entity_id
_entity_poly.type
_entity_poly.pdbx_seq_one_letter_code
_entity_poly.pdbx_strand_id
1 'polypeptide(L)'
;AALAEDSKWDEREKYLQATYNGVPLRSIPLDGDTQFVAIESERRRLMHDPVINAKSIANAEKQLNELAAALAEDSKWDEREKYLQATYNGVPLRSIPLDGDTQFVAIESERRRLMHDPVINAKSIANAEKQLNELVNICSLGVVCNIREKLLGEKVLNFPLHVLKLSDDPVYSSTEKIYIASLFADIPVKANLKSL
;
A
#
# COMPACT_ATOMS: atom_id res chain seq x y z
N ALA A 1 5.82 26.67 -19.57
CA ALA A 1 5.25 25.42 -19.02
C ALA A 1 6.10 24.90 -17.86
N ALA A 2 7.37 24.50 -18.10
CA ALA A 2 8.24 23.96 -17.05
C ALA A 2 8.39 24.85 -15.78
N LEU A 3 8.65 26.15 -15.94
CA LEU A 3 8.77 27.09 -14.81
C LEU A 3 7.48 27.20 -13.96
N ALA A 4 6.31 27.04 -14.58
CA ALA A 4 5.02 27.10 -13.88
C ALA A 4 4.75 25.80 -13.09
N GLU A 5 5.22 24.66 -13.60
CA GLU A 5 5.13 23.37 -12.92
C GLU A 5 6.07 23.33 -11.71
N ASP A 6 7.32 23.77 -11.87
CA ASP A 6 8.27 23.83 -10.75
C ASP A 6 7.77 24.76 -9.63
N SER A 7 7.28 25.95 -9.99
CA SER A 7 6.71 26.90 -9.01
C SER A 7 5.53 26.32 -8.23
N LYS A 8 4.74 25.44 -8.87
CA LYS A 8 3.60 24.76 -8.24
C LYS A 8 4.05 23.69 -7.26
N TRP A 9 5.08 22.90 -7.59
CA TRP A 9 5.66 21.95 -6.65
C TRP A 9 6.34 22.64 -5.46
N ASP A 10 7.05 23.74 -5.71
CA ASP A 10 7.63 24.57 -4.65
C ASP A 10 6.57 25.16 -3.72
N GLU A 11 5.36 25.43 -4.22
CA GLU A 11 4.22 25.82 -3.39
C GLU A 11 3.71 24.64 -2.55
N ARG A 12 3.51 23.48 -3.17
CA ARG A 12 3.04 22.24 -2.54
C ARG A 12 3.93 21.80 -1.39
N GLU A 13 5.25 21.89 -1.54
CA GLU A 13 6.23 21.52 -0.51
C GLU A 13 6.12 22.36 0.78
N LYS A 14 5.42 23.49 0.76
CA LYS A 14 5.22 24.34 1.95
C LYS A 14 4.12 23.84 2.90
N TYR A 15 3.18 23.05 2.40
CA TYR A 15 2.01 22.60 3.18
C TYR A 15 1.74 21.09 3.09
N LEU A 16 2.40 20.37 2.20
CA LEU A 16 2.36 18.91 2.11
C LEU A 16 3.60 18.30 2.77
N GLN A 17 3.47 17.04 3.17
CA GLN A 17 4.60 16.27 3.66
C GLN A 17 5.51 15.87 2.51
N ALA A 18 6.82 15.78 2.76
CA ALA A 18 7.79 15.34 1.77
C ALA A 18 7.54 13.89 1.30
N THR A 19 7.03 13.05 2.21
CA THR A 19 6.72 11.64 1.94
C THR A 19 5.44 11.21 2.65
N TYR A 20 4.75 10.24 2.07
CA TYR A 20 3.56 9.60 2.63
C TYR A 20 3.74 8.08 2.56
N ASN A 21 3.83 7.41 3.71
CA ASN A 21 4.09 5.96 3.79
C ASN A 21 5.29 5.49 2.92
N GLY A 22 6.36 6.28 2.88
CA GLY A 22 7.56 6.00 2.07
C GLY A 22 7.43 6.35 0.57
N VAL A 23 6.26 6.81 0.11
CA VAL A 23 6.06 7.33 -1.24
C VAL A 23 6.48 8.80 -1.29
N PRO A 24 7.41 9.20 -2.18
CA PRO A 24 7.79 10.60 -2.35
C PRO A 24 6.65 11.47 -2.88
N LEU A 25 6.51 12.69 -2.38
CA LEU A 25 5.45 13.64 -2.77
C LEU A 25 5.31 13.81 -4.29
N ARG A 26 6.44 13.98 -5.00
CA ARG A 26 6.46 14.17 -6.46
C ARG A 26 6.08 12.93 -7.27
N SER A 27 5.99 11.77 -6.63
CA SER A 27 5.53 10.52 -7.26
C SER A 27 4.03 10.30 -7.10
N ILE A 28 3.34 11.15 -6.34
CA ILE A 28 1.90 11.04 -6.08
C ILE A 28 1.14 11.78 -7.20
N PRO A 29 0.13 11.15 -7.84
CA PRO A 29 -0.63 11.74 -8.94
C PRO A 29 -1.69 12.76 -8.45
N LEU A 30 -1.25 13.80 -7.73
CA LEU A 30 -2.12 14.81 -7.10
C LEU A 30 -3.03 15.54 -8.10
N ASP A 31 -2.53 15.80 -9.30
CA ASP A 31 -3.27 16.52 -10.34
C ASP A 31 -4.38 15.70 -11.01
N GLY A 32 -4.34 14.38 -10.85
CA GLY A 32 -5.40 13.48 -11.32
C GLY A 32 -6.62 13.49 -10.40
N ASP A 33 -6.49 14.00 -9.18
CA ASP A 33 -7.56 14.02 -8.18
C ASP A 33 -8.30 15.36 -8.18
N THR A 34 -9.54 15.34 -8.64
CA THR A 34 -10.35 16.57 -8.80
C THR A 34 -10.68 17.23 -7.46
N GLN A 35 -10.80 16.45 -6.38
CA GLN A 35 -11.04 16.96 -5.04
C GLN A 35 -9.82 17.70 -4.50
N PHE A 36 -8.63 17.11 -4.67
CA PHE A 36 -7.35 17.72 -4.32
C PHE A 36 -7.18 19.06 -5.03
N VAL A 37 -7.37 19.09 -6.35
CA VAL A 37 -7.25 20.31 -7.16
C VAL A 37 -8.26 21.39 -6.74
N ALA A 38 -9.49 21.00 -6.39
CA ALA A 38 -10.50 21.95 -5.91
C ALA A 38 -10.11 22.58 -4.56
N ILE A 39 -9.64 21.78 -3.60
CA ILE A 39 -9.23 22.26 -2.27
C ILE A 39 -7.95 23.11 -2.39
N GLU A 40 -7.02 22.73 -3.27
CA GLU A 40 -5.80 23.50 -3.55
C GLU A 40 -6.14 24.89 -4.11
N SER A 41 -7.13 24.95 -5.01
CA SER A 41 -7.64 26.20 -5.56
C SER A 41 -8.30 27.07 -4.49
N GLU A 42 -9.09 26.49 -3.59
CA GLU A 42 -9.71 27.20 -2.48
C GLU A 42 -8.67 27.70 -1.47
N ARG A 43 -7.66 26.89 -1.14
CA ARG A 43 -6.52 27.32 -0.32
C ARG A 43 -5.86 28.55 -0.93
N ARG A 44 -5.58 28.54 -2.23
CA ARG A 44 -4.97 29.69 -2.93
C ARG A 44 -5.84 30.94 -2.83
N ARG A 45 -7.16 30.81 -2.90
CA ARG A 45 -8.10 31.93 -2.69
C ARG A 45 -8.04 32.46 -1.26
N LEU A 46 -8.03 31.58 -0.25
CA LEU A 46 -7.97 31.95 1.16
C LEU A 46 -6.65 32.65 1.54
N MET A 47 -5.55 32.30 0.84
CA MET A 47 -4.22 32.91 1.02
C MET A 47 -4.15 34.39 0.62
N HIS A 48 -5.20 34.98 0.04
CA HIS A 48 -5.26 36.43 -0.20
C HIS A 48 -5.30 37.23 1.13
N ASP A 49 -6.00 36.70 2.14
CA ASP A 49 -6.12 37.29 3.48
C ASP A 49 -5.77 36.25 4.56
N PRO A 50 -4.49 35.83 4.68
CA PRO A 50 -4.11 34.67 5.48
C PRO A 50 -4.31 34.87 6.98
N VAL A 51 -4.27 36.11 7.46
CA VAL A 51 -4.52 36.45 8.88
C VAL A 51 -5.99 36.20 9.25
N ILE A 52 -6.92 36.60 8.38
CA ILE A 52 -8.36 36.42 8.61
C ILE A 52 -8.74 34.94 8.39
N ASN A 53 -8.15 34.32 7.37
CA ASN A 53 -8.51 32.97 6.93
C ASN A 53 -7.67 31.86 7.58
N ALA A 54 -6.85 32.15 8.58
CA ALA A 54 -5.86 31.23 9.14
C ALA A 54 -6.45 29.83 9.48
N LYS A 55 -7.61 29.79 10.12
CA LYS A 55 -8.29 28.53 10.47
C LYS A 55 -8.75 27.75 9.22
N SER A 56 -9.29 28.44 8.23
CA SER A 56 -9.75 27.83 6.98
C SER A 56 -8.58 27.29 6.14
N ILE A 57 -7.47 28.02 6.11
CA ILE A 57 -6.22 27.58 5.46
C ILE A 57 -5.70 26.30 6.14
N ALA A 58 -5.57 26.29 7.47
CA ALA A 58 -5.11 25.11 8.18
C ALA A 58 -6.01 23.89 7.95
N ASN A 59 -7.33 24.11 7.87
CA ASN A 59 -8.29 23.04 7.56
C ASN A 59 -8.18 22.54 6.11
N ALA A 60 -7.91 23.43 5.16
CA ALA A 60 -7.65 23.04 3.77
C ALA A 60 -6.35 22.26 3.64
N GLU A 61 -5.27 22.72 4.27
CA GLU A 61 -3.97 22.04 4.26
C GLU A 61 -4.03 20.66 4.93
N LYS A 62 -4.82 20.52 6.00
CA LYS A 62 -5.10 19.22 6.61
C LYS A 62 -5.79 18.27 5.63
N GLN A 63 -6.86 18.70 4.96
CA GLN A 63 -7.57 17.87 3.98
C GLN A 63 -6.68 17.50 2.79
N LEU A 64 -5.84 18.43 2.32
CA LEU A 64 -4.88 18.17 1.25
C LEU A 64 -3.87 17.09 1.67
N ASN A 65 -3.40 17.12 2.92
CA ASN A 65 -2.53 16.07 3.45
C ASN A 65 -3.23 14.71 3.55
N GLU A 66 -4.50 14.67 3.96
CA GLU A 66 -5.30 13.44 4.05
C GLU A 66 -5.52 12.82 2.66
N LEU A 67 -5.83 13.65 1.65
CA LEU A 67 -5.97 13.21 0.26
C LEU A 67 -4.63 12.75 -0.33
N ALA A 68 -3.54 13.49 -0.12
CA ALA A 68 -2.22 13.09 -0.57
C ALA A 68 -1.80 11.74 0.05
N ALA A 69 -2.11 11.51 1.32
CA ALA A 69 -1.88 10.23 1.98
C ALA A 69 -2.68 9.08 1.35
N ALA A 70 -3.96 9.32 1.04
CA ALA A 70 -4.82 8.32 0.38
C ALA A 70 -4.33 8.00 -1.05
N LEU A 71 -3.97 9.02 -1.82
CA LEU A 71 -3.44 8.88 -3.18
C LEU A 71 -2.09 8.18 -3.20
N ALA A 72 -1.22 8.48 -2.23
CA ALA A 72 0.05 7.77 -2.06
C ALA A 72 -0.18 6.28 -1.78
N GLU A 73 -1.14 5.96 -0.90
CA GLU A 73 -1.48 4.58 -0.57
C GLU A 73 -1.98 3.82 -1.80
N ASP A 74 -2.95 4.37 -2.56
CA ASP A 74 -3.47 3.72 -3.76
C ASP A 74 -2.36 3.56 -4.82
N SER A 75 -1.56 4.60 -5.05
CA SER A 75 -0.45 4.56 -6.01
C SER A 75 0.60 3.51 -5.66
N LYS A 76 0.90 3.34 -4.37
CA LYS A 76 1.83 2.31 -3.87
C LYS A 76 1.29 0.90 -4.16
N TRP A 77 0.00 0.67 -3.93
CA TRP A 77 -0.60 -0.63 -4.23
C TRP A 77 -0.74 -0.89 -5.73
N ASP A 78 -1.11 0.13 -6.52
CA ASP A 78 -1.14 0.05 -7.98
C ASP A 78 0.26 -0.22 -8.55
N GLU A 79 1.34 0.26 -7.90
CA GLU A 79 2.72 -0.10 -8.24
C GLU A 79 2.99 -1.58 -7.94
N ARG A 80 2.65 -2.05 -6.73
CA ARG A 80 2.82 -3.43 -6.27
C ARG A 80 2.14 -4.45 -7.19
N GLU A 81 0.92 -4.15 -7.62
CA GLU A 81 0.13 -5.01 -8.52
C GLU A 81 0.78 -5.26 -9.89
N LYS A 82 1.77 -4.45 -10.29
CA LYS A 82 2.47 -4.62 -11.58
C LYS A 82 3.49 -5.75 -11.57
N TYR A 83 3.98 -6.16 -10.40
CA TYR A 83 5.07 -7.15 -10.26
C TYR A 83 4.80 -8.23 -9.21
N LEU A 84 3.72 -8.10 -8.45
CA LEU A 84 3.25 -9.10 -7.50
C LEU A 84 1.99 -9.78 -8.01
N GLN A 85 1.74 -10.98 -7.50
CA GLN A 85 0.54 -11.73 -7.81
C GLN A 85 -0.67 -11.12 -7.09
N ALA A 86 -1.86 -11.26 -7.67
CA ALA A 86 -3.09 -10.75 -7.05
C ALA A 86 -3.40 -11.44 -5.72
N THR A 87 -3.02 -12.72 -5.57
CA THR A 87 -3.29 -13.52 -4.36
C THR A 87 -2.11 -14.42 -4.00
N TYR A 88 -1.94 -14.65 -2.70
CA TYR A 88 -0.96 -15.59 -2.13
C TYR A 88 -1.64 -16.46 -1.08
N ASN A 89 -1.60 -17.79 -1.26
CA ASN A 89 -2.26 -18.74 -0.36
C ASN A 89 -3.76 -18.44 -0.10
N GLY A 90 -4.45 -17.88 -1.10
CA GLY A 90 -5.86 -17.46 -1.01
C GLY A 90 -6.08 -16.06 -0.41
N VAL A 91 -5.04 -15.44 0.16
CA VAL A 91 -5.07 -14.09 0.71
C VAL A 91 -4.85 -13.06 -0.41
N PRO A 92 -5.72 -12.05 -0.58
CA PRO A 92 -5.49 -10.96 -1.52
C PRO A 92 -4.25 -10.13 -1.17
N LEU A 93 -3.52 -9.66 -2.18
CA LEU A 93 -2.28 -8.91 -2.01
C LEU A 93 -2.41 -7.71 -1.06
N ARG A 94 -3.47 -6.91 -1.23
CA ARG A 94 -3.75 -5.73 -0.38
C ARG A 94 -4.04 -6.08 1.08
N SER A 95 -4.37 -7.34 1.39
CA SER A 95 -4.64 -7.83 2.74
C SER A 95 -3.40 -8.42 3.44
N ILE A 96 -2.23 -8.38 2.79
CA ILE A 96 -0.98 -8.86 3.37
C ILE A 96 -0.24 -7.66 4.00
N PRO A 97 0.21 -7.75 5.27
CA PRO A 97 0.82 -6.63 5.99
C PRO A 97 2.29 -6.40 5.57
N LEU A 98 2.50 -5.95 4.34
CA LEU A 98 3.83 -5.81 3.72
C LEU A 98 4.64 -4.64 4.28
N ASP A 99 3.97 -3.55 4.69
CA ASP A 99 4.66 -2.34 5.16
C ASP A 99 5.38 -2.55 6.52
N GLY A 100 5.01 -3.59 7.27
CA GLY A 100 5.68 -3.98 8.50
C GLY A 100 6.94 -4.83 8.28
N ASP A 101 7.13 -5.36 7.07
CA ASP A 101 8.30 -6.16 6.72
C ASP A 101 9.42 -5.24 6.20
N THR A 102 10.42 -5.00 7.05
CA THR A 102 11.53 -4.09 6.74
C THR A 102 12.38 -4.57 5.57
N GLN A 103 12.46 -5.88 5.34
CA GLN A 103 13.19 -6.45 4.20
C GLN A 103 12.43 -6.21 2.91
N PHE A 104 11.11 -6.41 2.91
CA PHE A 104 10.24 -6.11 1.79
C PHE A 104 10.36 -4.63 1.39
N VAL A 105 10.24 -3.72 2.36
CA VAL A 105 10.33 -2.26 2.12
C VAL A 105 11.70 -1.86 1.56
N ALA A 106 12.79 -2.47 2.04
CA ALA A 106 14.13 -2.19 1.54
C ALA A 106 14.31 -2.64 0.07
N ILE A 107 13.84 -3.84 -0.27
CA ILE A 107 13.95 -4.38 -1.64
C ILE A 107 13.00 -3.61 -2.58
N GLU A 108 11.82 -3.23 -2.13
CA GLU A 108 10.87 -2.39 -2.88
C GLU A 108 11.50 -1.02 -3.22
N SER A 109 12.19 -0.42 -2.26
CA SER A 109 12.92 0.85 -2.46
C SER A 109 14.05 0.70 -3.47
N GLU A 110 14.83 -0.39 -3.40
CA GLU A 110 15.89 -0.67 -4.38
C GLU A 110 15.33 -0.94 -5.78
N ARG A 111 14.22 -1.68 -5.88
CA ARG A 111 13.51 -1.89 -7.15
C ARG A 111 13.12 -0.55 -7.76
N ARG A 112 12.53 0.36 -6.98
CA ARG A 112 12.13 1.70 -7.46
C ARG A 112 13.35 2.51 -7.96
N ARG A 113 14.50 2.39 -7.29
CA ARG A 113 15.76 3.00 -7.75
C ARG A 113 16.23 2.42 -9.08
N LEU A 114 16.21 1.09 -9.22
CA LEU A 114 16.62 0.39 -10.45
C LEU A 114 15.72 0.72 -11.65
N MET A 115 14.43 1.00 -11.40
CA MET A 115 13.44 1.38 -12.41
C MET A 115 13.73 2.72 -13.09
N HIS A 116 14.69 3.51 -12.62
CA HIS A 116 15.15 4.72 -13.32
C HIS A 116 15.78 4.38 -14.69
N ASP A 117 16.48 3.24 -14.79
CA ASP A 117 17.13 2.76 -16.01
C ASP A 117 16.80 1.27 -16.24
N PRO A 118 15.54 0.95 -16.58
CA PRO A 118 15.03 -0.43 -16.53
C PRO A 118 15.66 -1.35 -17.58
N VAL A 119 16.08 -0.80 -18.72
CA VAL A 119 16.77 -1.56 -19.78
C VAL A 119 18.13 -2.05 -19.31
N ILE A 120 18.89 -1.19 -18.62
CA ILE A 120 20.22 -1.53 -18.10
C ILE A 120 20.08 -2.46 -16.88
N ASN A 121 19.10 -2.18 -16.02
CA ASN A 121 18.93 -2.87 -14.75
C ASN A 121 18.00 -4.10 -14.81
N ALA A 122 17.59 -4.54 -16.01
CA ALA A 122 16.55 -5.56 -16.18
C ALA A 122 16.77 -6.83 -15.32
N LYS A 123 18.00 -7.35 -15.27
CA LYS A 123 18.35 -8.54 -14.46
C LYS A 123 18.21 -8.28 -12.96
N SER A 124 18.65 -7.11 -12.49
CA SER A 124 18.57 -6.72 -11.08
C SER A 124 17.12 -6.48 -10.66
N ILE A 125 16.31 -5.88 -11.53
CA ILE A 125 14.86 -5.70 -11.33
C ILE A 125 14.17 -7.05 -11.20
N ALA A 126 14.40 -7.97 -12.15
CA ALA A 126 13.81 -9.31 -12.08
C ALA A 126 14.21 -10.07 -10.80
N ASN A 127 15.46 -9.90 -10.36
CA ASN A 127 15.93 -10.50 -9.10
C ASN A 127 15.29 -9.86 -7.86
N ALA A 128 15.06 -8.55 -7.87
CA ALA A 128 14.35 -7.85 -6.80
C ALA A 128 12.87 -8.30 -6.75
N GLU A 129 12.19 -8.32 -7.89
CA GLU A 129 10.79 -8.76 -8.00
C GLU A 129 10.61 -10.23 -7.58
N LYS A 130 11.57 -11.10 -7.88
CA LYS A 130 11.58 -12.48 -7.38
C LYS A 130 11.64 -12.53 -5.85
N GLN A 131 12.57 -11.79 -5.23
CA GLN A 131 12.69 -11.74 -3.78
C GLN A 131 11.44 -11.15 -3.12
N LEU A 132 10.85 -10.11 -3.71
CA LEU A 132 9.59 -9.53 -3.23
C LEU A 132 8.46 -10.57 -3.26
N ASN A 133 8.34 -11.35 -4.34
CA ASN A 133 7.37 -12.43 -4.43
C ASN A 133 7.56 -13.50 -3.35
N GLU A 134 8.80 -13.88 -3.05
CA GLU A 134 9.13 -14.85 -1.99
C GLU A 134 8.74 -14.32 -0.61
N LEU A 135 9.04 -13.04 -0.32
CA LEU A 135 8.68 -12.39 0.94
C LEU A 135 7.17 -12.27 1.11
N VAL A 136 6.44 -11.83 0.07
CA VAL A 136 4.97 -11.73 0.12
C VAL A 136 4.33 -13.09 0.37
N ASN A 137 4.88 -14.15 -0.25
CA ASN A 137 4.44 -15.50 0.04
C ASN A 137 4.65 -15.86 1.52
N ILE A 138 5.82 -15.56 2.10
CA ILE A 138 6.08 -15.80 3.55
C ILE A 138 5.12 -14.98 4.42
N CYS A 139 4.94 -13.69 4.16
CA CYS A 139 4.00 -12.85 4.90
C CYS A 139 2.56 -13.38 4.84
N SER A 140 2.14 -13.87 3.67
CA SER A 140 0.81 -14.46 3.50
C SER A 140 0.61 -15.71 4.36
N LEU A 141 1.65 -16.53 4.58
CA LEU A 141 1.57 -17.69 5.48
C LEU A 141 1.30 -17.26 6.93
N GLY A 142 1.84 -16.12 7.37
CA GLY A 142 1.50 -15.54 8.68
C GLY A 142 0.01 -15.20 8.80
N VAL A 143 -0.59 -14.63 7.74
CA VAL A 143 -2.03 -14.37 7.68
C VAL A 143 -2.83 -15.67 7.72
N VAL A 144 -2.44 -16.68 6.95
CA VAL A 144 -3.07 -18.01 6.97
C VAL A 144 -3.00 -18.64 8.37
N CYS A 145 -1.85 -18.60 9.03
CA CYS A 145 -1.70 -19.11 10.41
C CYS A 145 -2.66 -18.41 11.38
N ASN A 146 -2.75 -17.08 11.32
CA ASN A 146 -3.67 -16.32 12.17
C ASN A 146 -5.13 -16.68 11.91
N ILE A 147 -5.53 -16.87 10.65
CA ILE A 147 -6.88 -17.31 10.29
C ILE A 147 -7.13 -18.71 10.86
N ARG A 148 -6.17 -19.63 10.69
CA ARG A 148 -6.26 -21.01 11.16
C ARG A 148 -6.43 -21.10 12.67
N GLU A 149 -5.65 -20.33 13.43
CA GLU A 149 -5.77 -20.22 14.89
C GLU A 149 -7.14 -19.67 15.32
N LYS A 150 -7.67 -18.66 14.62
CA LYS A 150 -9.01 -18.11 14.91
C LYS A 150 -10.13 -19.12 14.65
N LEU A 151 -10.00 -19.97 13.64
CA LEU A 151 -11.04 -20.94 13.25
C LEU A 151 -11.00 -22.23 14.06
N LEU A 152 -9.80 -22.79 14.25
CA LEU A 152 -9.61 -24.11 14.85
C LEU A 152 -9.21 -24.04 16.33
N GLY A 153 -8.85 -22.86 16.83
CA GLY A 153 -8.23 -22.67 18.14
C GLY A 153 -6.77 -23.12 18.15
N GLU A 154 -6.14 -23.08 19.33
CA GLU A 154 -4.72 -23.46 19.47
C GLU A 154 -4.46 -24.97 19.24
N LYS A 155 -5.49 -25.80 19.47
CA LYS A 155 -5.40 -27.26 19.44
C LYS A 155 -6.66 -27.88 18.86
N VAL A 156 -6.47 -28.95 18.09
CA VAL A 156 -7.55 -29.83 17.61
C VAL A 156 -7.32 -31.22 18.19
N LEU A 157 -8.32 -31.78 18.88
CA LEU A 157 -8.21 -33.08 19.56
C LEU A 157 -6.98 -33.17 20.49
N ASN A 158 -6.67 -32.08 21.21
CA ASN A 158 -5.49 -31.90 22.07
C ASN A 158 -4.13 -31.85 21.35
N PHE A 159 -4.08 -31.86 20.03
CA PHE A 159 -2.85 -31.68 19.26
C PHE A 159 -2.68 -30.22 18.85
N PRO A 160 -1.50 -29.61 19.09
CA PRO A 160 -1.18 -28.27 18.58
C PRO A 160 -1.25 -28.22 17.06
N LEU A 161 -1.79 -27.12 16.50
CA LEU A 161 -1.98 -26.97 15.06
C LEU A 161 -0.69 -27.14 14.25
N HIS A 162 0.46 -26.65 14.74
CA HIS A 162 1.74 -26.74 14.04
C HIS A 162 2.22 -28.18 13.82
N VAL A 163 1.75 -29.14 14.62
CA VAL A 163 2.12 -30.56 14.50
C VAL A 163 1.31 -31.27 13.42
N LEU A 164 0.10 -30.79 13.14
CA LEU A 164 -0.84 -31.44 12.23
C LEU A 164 -0.47 -31.32 10.75
N LYS A 165 0.58 -30.53 10.42
CA LYS A 165 1.07 -30.29 9.05
C LYS A 165 -0.05 -30.13 8.02
N LEU A 166 -1.07 -29.34 8.39
CA LEU A 166 -2.32 -29.22 7.62
C LEU A 166 -2.09 -28.76 6.17
N SER A 167 -1.01 -28.03 5.92
CA SER A 167 -0.63 -27.58 4.58
C SER A 167 -0.13 -28.71 3.66
N ASP A 168 0.26 -29.87 4.21
CA ASP A 168 0.69 -31.04 3.43
C ASP A 168 -0.51 -31.85 2.91
N ASP A 169 -1.69 -31.69 3.52
CA ASP A 169 -2.93 -32.32 3.06
C ASP A 169 -3.54 -31.51 1.89
N PRO A 170 -3.65 -32.09 0.68
CA PRO A 170 -4.09 -31.36 -0.49
C PRO A 170 -5.57 -30.96 -0.44
N VAL A 171 -6.42 -31.75 0.23
CA VAL A 171 -7.85 -31.46 0.36
C VAL A 171 -8.06 -30.30 1.32
N TYR A 172 -7.37 -30.33 2.46
CA TYR A 172 -7.38 -29.25 3.42
C TYR A 172 -6.82 -27.97 2.81
N SER A 173 -5.63 -28.01 2.21
CA SER A 173 -4.98 -26.82 1.64
C SER A 173 -5.81 -26.16 0.54
N SER A 174 -6.44 -26.94 -0.34
CA SER A 174 -7.31 -26.40 -1.39
C SER A 174 -8.59 -25.78 -0.81
N THR A 175 -9.22 -26.45 0.16
CA THR A 175 -10.42 -25.93 0.84
C THR A 175 -10.10 -24.67 1.64
N GLU A 176 -8.98 -24.65 2.35
CA GLU A 176 -8.51 -23.51 3.13
C GLU A 176 -8.31 -22.28 2.23
N LYS A 177 -7.65 -22.43 1.08
CA LYS A 177 -7.48 -21.34 0.11
C LYS A 177 -8.81 -20.77 -0.38
N ILE A 178 -9.78 -21.64 -0.68
CA ILE A 178 -11.13 -21.23 -1.11
C ILE A 178 -11.84 -20.48 0.03
N TYR A 179 -11.81 -21.03 1.23
CA TYR A 179 -12.41 -20.41 2.40
C TYR A 179 -11.80 -19.04 2.69
N ILE A 180 -10.47 -18.95 2.72
CA ILE A 180 -9.74 -17.70 2.91
C ILE A 180 -10.15 -16.69 1.85
N ALA A 181 -10.14 -17.05 0.56
CA ALA A 181 -10.56 -16.14 -0.50
C ALA A 181 -12.00 -15.62 -0.29
N SER A 182 -12.91 -16.48 0.20
CA SER A 182 -14.30 -16.08 0.50
C SER A 182 -14.41 -15.08 1.66
N LEU A 183 -13.51 -15.12 2.65
CA LEU A 183 -13.48 -14.14 3.74
C LEU A 183 -13.19 -12.71 3.24
N PHE A 184 -12.49 -12.58 2.12
CA PHE A 184 -12.12 -11.30 1.55
C PHE A 184 -13.01 -10.87 0.38
N ALA A 185 -13.98 -11.68 -0.04
CA ALA A 185 -14.81 -11.42 -1.22
C ALA A 185 -15.65 -10.13 -1.09
N ASP A 186 -16.07 -9.79 0.13
CA ASP A 186 -16.87 -8.58 0.42
C ASP A 186 -16.02 -7.37 0.81
N ILE A 187 -14.69 -7.53 0.92
CA ILE A 187 -13.79 -6.42 1.23
C ILE A 187 -13.50 -5.69 -0.08
N PRO A 188 -13.87 -4.40 -0.21
CA PRO A 188 -13.54 -3.64 -1.40
C PRO A 188 -12.03 -3.68 -1.62
N VAL A 189 -11.59 -3.99 -2.84
CA VAL A 189 -10.16 -4.02 -3.20
C VAL A 189 -9.47 -2.69 -2.84
N LYS A 190 -10.21 -1.58 -2.82
CA LYS A 190 -9.71 -0.24 -2.46
C LYS A 190 -10.00 0.21 -1.02
N ALA A 191 -10.55 -0.64 -0.16
CA ALA A 191 -10.82 -0.27 1.23
C ALA A 191 -9.51 -0.24 2.05
N ASN A 192 -9.19 0.94 2.57
CA ASN A 192 -8.06 1.19 3.46
C ASN A 192 -8.24 0.34 4.74
N LEU A 193 -7.31 -0.59 5.00
CA LEU A 193 -7.37 -1.57 6.10
C LEU A 193 -7.18 -1.00 7.51
N LYS A 194 -7.44 0.30 7.72
CA LYS A 194 -7.39 0.91 9.07
C LYS A 194 -8.51 0.44 10.01
N SER A 195 -9.34 -0.52 9.62
CA SER A 195 -10.52 -0.95 10.40
C SER A 195 -10.69 -2.46 10.57
N LEU A 196 -9.62 -3.27 10.49
CA LEU A 196 -9.66 -4.69 10.89
C LEU A 196 -8.70 -4.98 12.05
#